data_AF-T1ERE5-F1
#
_entry.id   AF-T1ERE5-F1
#
_cell.length_a   1.000
_cell.length_b   1.000
_cell.length_c   1.000
_cell.angle_alpha   90.00
_cell.angle_beta   90.00
_cell.angle_gamma   90.00
#
_symmetry.space_group_name_H-M   'P 1'
#
loop_
_entity.id
_entity.type
_entity.pdbx_description
1 polymer ?
#
loop_
_entity_poly.entity_id
_entity_poly.type
_entity_poly.pdbx_seq_one_letter_code
_entity_poly.pdbx_strand_id
1 'polypeptide(L)'
;MNCCHKNCVGGCLNETAASCVGCLRTHLGACVDKCPPGTYDTNDRWCLNETTCAEENGFILGDKCLEDCPAGYANESNFCVYCGDYCFSSCSGREISREEHLEYFKGCTVINGSLKIIIRGGSSVMEALERGLSSVRIITGYLKIFHVTALVNLKFLNKLEVILGTKLLYDRYAIAILGNRDLEQLWEPEGEPLKYSKLVRNEFEKDFKELISLDGSNQMNNKIKIGRGQVMLHYNGKLCLHVIENFVQLLGYNFSTISDIDVSRVSNGDLNSCDKISINVTVKSVEEHLVKLLWNHEKFRDTRQHLGYKIYYKKIKENETITSYSMTDACAHDSKKHGDTEAQTSLYGHPTLTK
;
A
#
# COMPACT_ATOMS: atom_id res chain seq x y z
N MET A 1 52.26 -7.08 -42.65
CA MET A 1 51.50 -7.35 -41.41
C MET A 1 50.05 -7.36 -41.83
N ASN A 2 49.43 -8.54 -41.83
CA ASN A 2 48.07 -8.65 -42.34
C ASN A 2 47.09 -8.25 -41.25
N CYS A 3 46.07 -7.48 -41.62
CA CYS A 3 45.06 -7.03 -40.69
C CYS A 3 44.16 -8.21 -40.28
N CYS A 4 43.73 -8.22 -39.03
CA CYS A 4 42.73 -9.17 -38.57
C CYS A 4 41.39 -8.98 -39.27
N HIS A 5 40.52 -9.99 -39.18
CA HIS A 5 39.14 -9.85 -39.60
C HIS A 5 38.50 -8.63 -38.92
N LYS A 6 37.67 -7.88 -39.66
CA LYS A 6 37.04 -6.63 -39.19
C LYS A 6 36.22 -6.76 -37.89
N ASN A 7 35.79 -7.98 -37.55
CA ASN A 7 35.00 -8.28 -36.35
C ASN A 7 35.86 -8.70 -35.14
N CYS A 8 37.17 -8.84 -35.30
CA CYS A 8 38.08 -9.17 -34.20
C CYS A 8 38.33 -7.93 -33.31
N VAL A 9 38.48 -8.15 -32.01
CA VAL A 9 38.90 -7.15 -31.03
C VAL A 9 40.14 -7.66 -30.29
N GLY A 10 41.19 -6.82 -30.19
CA GLY A 10 42.40 -7.12 -29.43
C GLY A 10 43.47 -7.97 -30.12
N GLY A 11 43.13 -8.74 -31.17
CA GLY A 11 44.09 -9.50 -31.98
C GLY A 11 43.48 -10.71 -32.71
N CYS A 12 44.30 -11.44 -33.47
CA CYS A 12 43.89 -12.66 -34.19
C CYS A 12 45.08 -13.58 -34.45
N LEU A 13 44.80 -14.88 -34.63
CA LEU A 13 45.76 -15.89 -35.08
C LEU A 13 45.88 -15.93 -36.61
N ASN A 14 44.80 -15.60 -37.34
CA ASN A 14 44.77 -15.44 -38.79
C ASN A 14 43.65 -14.45 -39.21
N GLU A 15 43.45 -14.24 -40.51
CA GLU A 15 42.50 -13.26 -41.06
C GLU A 15 41.02 -13.67 -41.00
N THR A 16 40.70 -14.87 -40.51
CA THR A 16 39.32 -15.38 -40.43
C THR A 16 38.60 -14.93 -39.16
N ALA A 17 37.27 -14.80 -39.24
CA ALA A 17 36.43 -14.43 -38.11
C ALA A 17 36.42 -15.45 -36.95
N ALA A 18 36.83 -16.71 -37.20
CA ALA A 18 36.89 -17.77 -36.19
C ALA A 18 38.21 -17.77 -35.40
N SER A 19 39.20 -16.99 -35.83
CA SER A 19 40.56 -16.99 -35.25
C SER A 19 40.88 -15.69 -34.52
N CYS A 20 39.87 -14.98 -34.04
CA CYS A 20 40.03 -13.76 -33.25
C CYS A 20 40.36 -14.09 -31.79
N VAL A 21 41.15 -13.23 -31.13
CA VAL A 21 41.44 -13.34 -29.69
C VAL A 21 40.24 -12.88 -28.85
N GLY A 22 39.47 -11.91 -29.36
CA GLY A 22 38.24 -11.44 -28.72
C GLY A 22 37.20 -11.03 -29.75
N CYS A 23 35.94 -11.21 -29.39
CA CYS A 23 34.79 -10.75 -30.17
C CYS A 23 33.95 -9.76 -29.36
N LEU A 24 33.25 -8.87 -30.05
CA LEU A 24 32.11 -8.16 -29.44
C LEU A 24 30.91 -9.11 -29.30
N ARG A 25 30.71 -10.01 -30.27
CA ARG A 25 29.70 -11.07 -30.27
C ARG A 25 30.24 -12.31 -30.96
N THR A 26 29.84 -13.48 -30.47
CA THR A 26 30.25 -14.78 -31.00
C THR A 26 29.00 -15.57 -31.39
N HIS A 27 29.04 -16.16 -32.58
CA HIS A 27 28.06 -17.12 -33.04
C HIS A 27 28.78 -18.34 -33.64
N LEU A 28 28.48 -19.54 -33.13
CA LEU A 28 29.08 -20.81 -33.57
C LEU A 28 30.62 -20.75 -33.68
N GLY A 29 31.28 -20.09 -32.72
CA GLY A 29 32.74 -20.00 -32.65
C GLY A 29 33.39 -18.93 -33.54
N ALA A 30 32.61 -18.09 -34.24
CA ALA A 30 33.13 -16.98 -35.05
C ALA A 30 32.63 -15.61 -34.56
N CYS A 31 33.47 -14.57 -34.71
CA CYS A 31 33.08 -13.20 -34.39
C CYS A 31 32.13 -12.62 -35.43
N VAL A 32 30.97 -12.16 -34.96
CA VAL A 32 29.94 -11.51 -35.78
C VAL A 32 29.78 -10.05 -35.35
N ASP A 33 29.39 -9.19 -36.29
CA ASP A 33 29.06 -7.79 -36.02
C ASP A 33 27.66 -7.67 -35.40
N LYS A 34 26.69 -8.44 -35.90
CA LYS A 34 25.34 -8.60 -35.37
C LYS A 34 24.96 -10.06 -35.31
N CYS A 35 24.04 -10.40 -34.40
CA CYS A 35 23.50 -11.75 -34.35
C CYS A 35 22.74 -12.08 -35.65
N PRO A 36 22.99 -13.24 -36.26
CA PRO A 36 22.26 -13.68 -37.44
C PRO A 36 20.74 -13.76 -37.22
N PRO A 37 19.92 -13.66 -38.28
CA PRO A 37 18.48 -13.85 -38.17
C PRO A 37 18.11 -15.16 -37.46
N GLY A 38 17.18 -15.08 -36.51
CA GLY A 38 16.80 -16.22 -35.66
C GLY A 38 17.70 -16.43 -34.44
N THR A 39 18.63 -15.51 -34.16
CA THR A 39 19.44 -15.51 -32.93
C THR A 39 19.42 -14.16 -32.23
N TYR A 40 19.65 -14.18 -30.92
CA TYR A 40 19.45 -13.07 -29.99
C TYR A 40 20.70 -12.82 -29.15
N ASP A 41 21.04 -11.54 -28.94
CA ASP A 41 22.21 -11.08 -28.18
C ASP A 41 21.94 -11.18 -26.68
N THR A 42 22.81 -11.86 -25.93
CA THR A 42 22.71 -12.00 -24.46
C THR A 42 23.33 -10.85 -23.68
N ASN A 43 23.89 -9.84 -24.34
CA ASN A 43 24.81 -8.83 -23.77
C ASN A 43 26.13 -9.40 -23.18
N ASP A 44 26.21 -10.71 -22.93
CA ASP A 44 27.42 -11.44 -22.53
C ASP A 44 28.31 -11.89 -23.71
N ARG A 45 28.07 -11.32 -24.90
CA ARG A 45 28.80 -11.54 -26.17
C ARG A 45 28.42 -12.82 -26.94
N TRP A 46 27.25 -13.41 -26.71
CA TRP A 46 26.82 -14.62 -27.41
C TRP A 46 25.51 -14.39 -28.16
N CYS A 47 25.37 -15.07 -29.31
CA CYS A 47 24.13 -15.11 -30.06
C CYS A 47 23.46 -16.48 -29.87
N LEU A 48 22.35 -16.51 -29.12
CA LEU A 48 21.58 -17.71 -28.82
C LEU A 48 20.36 -17.83 -29.74
N ASN A 49 19.91 -19.04 -30.05
CA ASN A 49 18.60 -19.22 -30.69
C ASN A 49 17.47 -19.10 -29.64
N GLU A 50 16.21 -19.10 -30.11
CA GLU A 50 15.04 -19.00 -29.23
C GLU A 50 14.97 -20.11 -28.18
N THR A 51 15.26 -21.35 -28.57
CA THR A 51 15.20 -22.52 -27.68
C THR A 51 16.21 -22.42 -26.54
N THR A 52 17.46 -22.08 -26.86
CA THR A 52 18.54 -21.96 -25.88
C THR A 52 18.31 -20.74 -24.96
N CYS A 53 17.76 -19.63 -25.48
CA CYS A 53 17.37 -18.51 -24.63
C CYS A 53 16.33 -18.93 -23.58
N ALA A 54 15.34 -19.72 -23.97
CA ALA A 54 14.30 -20.21 -23.06
C ALA A 54 14.80 -21.26 -22.06
N GLU A 55 15.71 -22.16 -22.49
CA GLU A 55 16.33 -23.18 -21.62
C GLU A 55 17.13 -22.55 -20.47
N GLU A 56 17.70 -21.36 -20.70
CA GLU A 56 18.41 -20.57 -19.68
C GLU A 56 17.47 -19.63 -18.89
N ASN A 57 16.14 -19.85 -18.96
CA ASN A 57 15.09 -19.01 -18.35
C ASN A 57 15.09 -17.54 -18.82
N GLY A 58 15.60 -17.25 -20.02
CA GLY A 58 15.63 -15.91 -20.58
C GLY A 58 14.36 -15.52 -21.36
N PHE A 59 14.19 -14.21 -21.57
CA PHE A 59 13.08 -13.59 -22.28
C PHE A 59 13.58 -12.75 -23.48
N ILE A 60 12.91 -12.90 -24.61
CA ILE A 60 13.25 -12.21 -25.85
C ILE A 60 12.60 -10.83 -25.89
N LEU A 61 13.41 -9.79 -26.11
CA LEU A 61 12.96 -8.42 -26.39
C LEU A 61 13.72 -7.85 -27.59
N GLY A 62 13.05 -7.76 -28.74
CA GLY A 62 13.68 -7.30 -29.98
C GLY A 62 14.74 -8.30 -30.46
N ASP A 63 16.00 -7.85 -30.52
CA ASP A 63 17.16 -8.66 -30.91
C ASP A 63 17.96 -9.21 -29.71
N LYS A 64 17.41 -9.10 -28.50
CA LYS A 64 18.09 -9.49 -27.25
C LYS A 64 17.40 -10.64 -26.53
N CYS A 65 18.21 -11.48 -25.89
CA CYS A 65 17.78 -12.43 -24.87
C CYS A 65 18.17 -11.83 -23.50
N LEU A 66 17.20 -11.53 -22.66
CA LEU A 66 17.37 -10.90 -21.35
C LEU A 66 17.09 -11.91 -20.24
N GLU A 67 17.80 -11.80 -19.12
CA GLU A 67 17.50 -12.60 -17.92
C GLU A 67 16.12 -12.26 -17.36
N ASP A 68 15.76 -10.97 -17.38
CA ASP A 68 14.45 -10.46 -16.97
C ASP A 68 13.97 -9.33 -17.88
N CYS A 69 12.65 -9.18 -18.02
CA CYS A 69 12.09 -8.09 -18.80
C CYS A 69 12.27 -6.72 -18.12
N PRO A 70 12.59 -5.66 -18.87
CA PRO A 70 12.78 -4.33 -18.32
C PRO A 70 11.45 -3.72 -17.84
N ALA A 71 11.53 -2.67 -17.02
CA ALA A 71 10.35 -1.94 -16.56
C ALA A 71 9.43 -1.52 -17.73
N GLY A 72 8.12 -1.76 -17.57
CA GLY A 72 7.14 -1.55 -18.63
C GLY A 72 6.92 -2.75 -19.56
N TYR A 73 7.57 -3.89 -19.30
CA TYR A 73 7.37 -5.16 -20.00
C TYR A 73 7.03 -6.29 -19.02
N ALA A 74 6.23 -7.25 -19.47
CA ALA A 74 5.84 -8.43 -18.70
C ALA A 74 6.40 -9.70 -19.36
N ASN A 75 6.75 -10.66 -18.50
CA ASN A 75 7.22 -11.98 -18.88
C ASN A 75 6.02 -12.79 -19.40
N GLU A 76 5.92 -12.99 -20.72
CA GLU A 76 4.88 -13.82 -21.34
C GLU A 76 5.52 -14.91 -22.20
N SER A 77 5.40 -16.16 -21.73
CA SER A 77 6.11 -17.30 -22.32
C SER A 77 7.62 -17.04 -22.35
N ASN A 78 8.22 -16.89 -23.53
CA ASN A 78 9.65 -16.62 -23.72
C ASN A 78 9.91 -15.18 -24.22
N PHE A 79 8.91 -14.28 -24.13
CA PHE A 79 8.98 -12.93 -24.69
C PHE A 79 8.67 -11.87 -23.65
N CYS A 80 9.27 -10.69 -23.84
CA CYS A 80 8.90 -9.48 -23.14
C CYS A 80 7.82 -8.73 -23.90
N VAL A 81 6.62 -8.67 -23.34
CA VAL A 81 5.48 -7.97 -23.93
C VAL A 81 5.32 -6.61 -23.28
N TYR A 82 5.31 -5.53 -24.09
CA TYR A 82 5.15 -4.17 -23.57
C TYR A 82 3.76 -3.98 -22.95
N CYS A 83 3.73 -3.52 -21.71
CA CYS A 83 2.53 -3.30 -20.91
C CYS A 83 2.53 -1.95 -20.16
N GLY A 84 3.62 -1.18 -20.20
CA GLY A 84 3.71 0.12 -19.52
C GLY A 84 3.43 0.00 -18.02
N ASP A 85 2.53 0.83 -17.49
CA ASP A 85 2.11 0.80 -16.07
C ASP A 85 1.21 -0.39 -15.70
N TYR A 86 0.96 -1.30 -16.65
CA TYR A 86 -0.04 -2.35 -16.54
C TYR A 86 0.54 -3.75 -16.68
N CYS A 87 1.82 -3.91 -16.34
CA CYS A 87 2.47 -5.21 -16.34
C CYS A 87 1.92 -6.08 -15.22
N PHE A 88 1.01 -7.01 -15.58
CA PHE A 88 0.33 -7.84 -14.60
C PHE A 88 1.21 -9.00 -14.15
N SER A 89 1.85 -8.85 -13.00
CA SER A 89 2.34 -9.99 -12.22
C SER A 89 1.20 -10.55 -11.36
N SER A 90 0.87 -11.82 -11.56
CA SER A 90 -0.21 -12.52 -10.86
C SER A 90 0.33 -13.54 -9.86
N CYS A 91 -0.14 -13.46 -8.62
CA CYS A 91 0.32 -14.27 -7.51
C CYS A 91 -0.86 -14.94 -6.81
N SER A 92 -0.70 -16.18 -6.35
CA SER A 92 -1.78 -16.92 -5.69
C SER A 92 -2.06 -16.36 -4.29
N GLY A 93 -3.32 -16.03 -4.04
CA GLY A 93 -3.81 -15.56 -2.75
C GLY A 93 -3.60 -16.59 -1.63
N ARG A 94 -3.13 -16.12 -0.49
CA ARG A 94 -2.79 -16.93 0.69
C ARG A 94 -2.89 -16.11 1.97
N GLU A 95 -2.62 -16.77 3.09
CA GLU A 95 -2.55 -16.12 4.40
C GLU A 95 -1.12 -15.65 4.72
N ILE A 96 -1.02 -14.40 5.17
CA ILE A 96 0.19 -13.73 5.64
C ILE A 96 0.09 -13.67 7.17
N SER A 97 0.77 -14.59 7.85
CA SER A 97 0.80 -14.65 9.31
C SER A 97 2.14 -14.20 9.91
N ARG A 98 3.15 -13.98 9.07
CA ARG A 98 4.48 -13.46 9.43
C ARG A 98 5.02 -12.53 8.36
N GLU A 99 6.00 -11.69 8.74
CA GLU A 99 6.63 -10.72 7.84
C GLU A 99 7.31 -11.41 6.64
N GLU A 100 7.90 -12.60 6.80
CA GLU A 100 8.63 -13.28 5.72
C GLU A 100 7.71 -13.75 4.57
N HIS A 101 6.41 -13.95 4.83
CA HIS A 101 5.45 -14.33 3.79
C HIS A 101 5.24 -13.22 2.75
N LEU A 102 5.56 -11.97 3.09
CA LEU A 102 5.40 -10.81 2.21
C LEU A 102 6.40 -10.79 1.06
N GLU A 103 7.53 -11.49 1.19
CA GLU A 103 8.52 -11.61 0.12
C GLU A 103 7.90 -12.18 -1.17
N TYR A 104 6.98 -13.15 -1.01
CA TYR A 104 6.26 -13.77 -2.13
C TYR A 104 5.43 -12.77 -2.95
N PHE A 105 4.99 -11.67 -2.32
CA PHE A 105 4.07 -10.73 -2.95
C PHE A 105 4.75 -9.52 -3.60
N LYS A 106 6.08 -9.39 -3.47
CA LYS A 106 6.82 -8.28 -4.05
C LYS A 106 6.59 -8.21 -5.57
N GLY A 107 6.18 -7.04 -6.05
CA GLY A 107 5.89 -6.79 -7.46
C GLY A 107 4.59 -7.43 -7.97
N CYS A 108 3.85 -8.20 -7.15
CA CYS A 108 2.56 -8.74 -7.55
C CYS A 108 1.54 -7.60 -7.70
N THR A 109 0.85 -7.58 -8.83
CA THR A 109 -0.20 -6.60 -9.15
C THR A 109 -1.59 -7.20 -9.06
N VAL A 110 -1.72 -8.50 -9.31
CA VAL A 110 -2.96 -9.27 -9.17
C VAL A 110 -2.76 -10.36 -8.13
N ILE A 111 -3.65 -10.42 -7.15
CA ILE A 111 -3.77 -11.55 -6.25
C ILE A 111 -4.91 -12.42 -6.75
N ASN A 112 -4.56 -13.56 -7.34
CA ASN A 112 -5.52 -14.56 -7.77
C ASN A 112 -5.97 -15.41 -6.57
N GLY A 113 -7.11 -15.06 -6.01
CA GLY A 113 -7.70 -15.67 -4.82
C GLY A 113 -7.95 -14.63 -3.73
N SER A 114 -8.13 -15.11 -2.50
CA SER A 114 -8.36 -14.24 -1.33
C SER A 114 -7.04 -13.97 -0.60
N LEU A 115 -6.89 -12.76 -0.08
CA LEU A 115 -5.75 -12.36 0.74
C LEU A 115 -6.16 -12.27 2.21
N LYS A 116 -5.40 -12.89 3.12
CA LYS A 116 -5.62 -12.78 4.57
C LYS A 116 -4.35 -12.29 5.25
N ILE A 117 -4.45 -11.30 6.12
CA ILE A 117 -3.32 -10.72 6.85
C ILE A 117 -3.59 -10.84 8.36
N ILE A 118 -2.74 -11.57 9.07
CA ILE A 118 -2.88 -11.94 10.49
C ILE A 118 -1.51 -11.95 11.17
N ILE A 119 -0.80 -10.82 11.18
CA ILE A 119 0.55 -10.72 11.73
C ILE A 119 0.48 -10.26 13.19
N ARG A 120 0.66 -11.18 14.15
CA ARG A 120 0.51 -10.93 15.60
C ARG A 120 1.80 -10.54 16.34
N GLY A 121 2.90 -10.35 15.62
CA GLY A 121 4.21 -9.96 16.16
C GLY A 121 5.12 -9.50 15.03
N GLY A 122 6.20 -8.79 15.38
CA GLY A 122 7.05 -8.12 14.41
C GLY A 122 7.43 -6.73 14.91
N SER A 123 8.61 -6.25 14.53
CA SER A 123 9.07 -4.91 14.91
C SER A 123 8.73 -3.85 13.86
N SER A 124 8.52 -4.27 12.60
CA SER A 124 8.42 -3.36 11.45
C SER A 124 7.30 -3.78 10.49
N VAL A 125 6.18 -4.27 11.03
CA VAL A 125 5.05 -4.82 10.27
C VAL A 125 4.56 -3.88 9.16
N MET A 126 4.43 -2.58 9.44
CA MET A 126 4.01 -1.59 8.45
C MET A 126 4.97 -1.50 7.26
N GLU A 127 6.28 -1.46 7.52
CA GLU A 127 7.30 -1.41 6.47
C GLU A 127 7.32 -2.71 5.65
N ALA A 128 7.21 -3.86 6.32
CA ALA A 128 7.14 -5.15 5.65
C ALA A 128 5.91 -5.23 4.72
N LEU A 129 4.74 -4.78 5.19
CA LEU A 129 3.51 -4.74 4.41
C LEU A 129 3.66 -3.84 3.17
N GLU A 130 4.22 -2.65 3.34
CA GLU A 130 4.42 -1.71 2.24
C GLU A 130 5.40 -2.26 1.19
N ARG A 131 6.50 -2.85 1.64
CA ARG A 131 7.48 -3.50 0.77
C ARG A 131 6.88 -4.68 -0.01
N GLY A 132 6.00 -5.44 0.62
CA GLY A 132 5.41 -6.64 0.02
C GLY A 132 4.17 -6.40 -0.85
N LEU A 133 3.34 -5.40 -0.54
CA LEU A 133 1.99 -5.28 -1.12
C LEU A 133 1.71 -3.96 -1.85
N SER A 134 2.65 -3.00 -1.88
CA SER A 134 2.45 -1.68 -2.52
C SER A 134 2.18 -1.71 -4.02
N SER A 135 2.45 -2.83 -4.70
CA SER A 135 2.20 -3.00 -6.14
C SER A 135 0.83 -3.61 -6.44
N VAL A 136 0.13 -4.12 -5.43
CA VAL A 136 -1.14 -4.85 -5.60
C VAL A 136 -2.24 -3.88 -6.02
N ARG A 137 -2.88 -4.19 -7.16
CA ARG A 137 -3.97 -3.41 -7.75
C ARG A 137 -5.30 -4.15 -7.73
N ILE A 138 -5.26 -5.47 -7.85
CA ILE A 138 -6.45 -6.31 -7.98
C ILE A 138 -6.37 -7.50 -7.01
N ILE A 139 -7.44 -7.76 -6.28
CA ILE A 139 -7.65 -8.99 -5.53
C ILE A 139 -8.90 -9.67 -6.09
N THR A 140 -8.80 -10.92 -6.57
CA THR A 140 -9.96 -11.56 -7.22
C THR A 140 -10.97 -12.11 -6.20
N GLY A 141 -10.51 -12.57 -5.04
CA GLY A 141 -11.37 -13.06 -3.94
C GLY A 141 -11.79 -11.94 -2.97
N TYR A 142 -11.65 -12.22 -1.66
CA TYR A 142 -11.85 -11.24 -0.59
C TYR A 142 -10.52 -10.83 0.07
N LEU A 143 -10.53 -9.69 0.75
CA LEU A 143 -9.45 -9.22 1.62
C LEU A 143 -9.88 -9.32 3.09
N LYS A 144 -9.09 -10.01 3.91
CA LYS A 144 -9.28 -10.07 5.37
C LYS A 144 -8.04 -9.55 6.09
N ILE A 145 -8.21 -8.54 6.94
CA ILE A 145 -7.16 -7.99 7.80
C ILE A 145 -7.61 -8.18 9.26
N PHE A 146 -6.93 -9.07 9.98
CA PHE A 146 -7.40 -9.54 11.28
C PHE A 146 -6.27 -9.61 12.30
N HIS A 147 -6.42 -8.89 13.42
CA HIS A 147 -5.45 -8.91 14.52
C HIS A 147 -4.00 -8.67 14.06
N VAL A 148 -3.78 -7.64 13.26
CA VAL A 148 -2.44 -7.21 12.86
C VAL A 148 -1.87 -6.26 13.92
N THR A 149 -0.71 -6.61 14.49
CA THR A 149 -0.03 -5.83 15.52
C THR A 149 0.56 -4.55 14.93
N ALA A 150 0.42 -3.43 15.66
CA ALA A 150 0.95 -2.12 15.28
C ALA A 150 0.52 -1.61 13.89
N LEU A 151 -0.60 -2.12 13.37
CA LEU A 151 -1.19 -1.66 12.12
C LEU A 151 -1.92 -0.34 12.37
N VAL A 152 -1.36 0.77 11.89
CA VAL A 152 -1.92 2.13 12.09
C VAL A 152 -2.79 2.56 10.91
N ASN A 153 -2.42 2.15 9.70
CA ASN A 153 -3.16 2.49 8.49
C ASN A 153 -3.06 1.39 7.43
N LEU A 154 -3.85 1.50 6.36
CA LEU A 154 -3.88 0.54 5.27
C LEU A 154 -3.19 1.03 3.98
N LYS A 155 -2.39 2.11 4.06
CA LYS A 155 -1.74 2.73 2.90
C LYS A 155 -0.69 1.84 2.22
N PHE A 156 -0.30 0.73 2.84
CA PHE A 156 0.52 -0.30 2.21
C PHE A 156 -0.15 -0.91 0.96
N LEU A 157 -1.47 -0.74 0.79
CA LEU A 157 -2.25 -1.07 -0.41
C LEU A 157 -2.64 0.20 -1.21
N ASN A 158 -1.73 1.18 -1.34
CA ASN A 158 -2.01 2.47 -1.97
C ASN A 158 -2.47 2.39 -3.45
N LYS A 159 -2.08 1.34 -4.18
CA LYS A 159 -2.48 1.10 -5.57
C LYS A 159 -3.67 0.14 -5.73
N LEU A 160 -4.28 -0.31 -4.62
CA LEU A 160 -5.40 -1.24 -4.68
C LEU A 160 -6.65 -0.55 -5.24
N GLU A 161 -7.10 -1.05 -6.37
CA GLU A 161 -8.18 -0.46 -7.16
C GLU A 161 -9.43 -1.34 -7.20
N VAL A 162 -9.27 -2.67 -7.18
CA VAL A 162 -10.40 -3.59 -7.33
C VAL A 162 -10.31 -4.80 -6.40
N ILE A 163 -11.43 -5.11 -5.77
CA ILE A 163 -11.69 -6.42 -5.15
C ILE A 163 -12.89 -7.05 -5.85
N LEU A 164 -12.67 -8.10 -6.64
CA LEU A 164 -13.74 -8.66 -7.49
C LEU A 164 -14.81 -9.39 -6.67
N GLY A 165 -14.44 -10.09 -5.60
CA GLY A 165 -15.38 -10.86 -4.79
C GLY A 165 -15.85 -12.16 -5.46
N THR A 166 -15.01 -12.79 -6.29
CA THR A 166 -15.31 -14.11 -6.89
C THR A 166 -15.53 -15.18 -5.82
N LYS A 167 -14.85 -15.03 -4.67
CA LYS A 167 -15.12 -15.71 -3.41
C LYS A 167 -15.34 -14.68 -2.30
N LEU A 168 -16.35 -14.89 -1.48
CA LEU A 168 -16.69 -14.03 -0.35
C LEU A 168 -16.39 -14.72 0.98
N LEU A 169 -16.03 -13.92 1.99
CA LEU A 169 -15.96 -14.39 3.37
C LEU A 169 -17.38 -14.56 3.91
N TYR A 170 -17.69 -15.73 4.47
CA TYR A 170 -19.04 -16.10 4.92
C TYR A 170 -20.12 -15.89 3.86
N ASP A 171 -19.77 -16.06 2.58
CA ASP A 171 -20.64 -15.85 1.42
C ASP A 171 -21.26 -14.44 1.34
N ARG A 172 -20.69 -13.47 2.08
CA ARG A 172 -21.21 -12.11 2.18
C ARG A 172 -20.16 -11.03 1.96
N TYR A 173 -18.96 -11.16 2.53
CA TYR A 173 -18.03 -10.04 2.64
C TYR A 173 -16.85 -10.12 1.67
N ALA A 174 -16.60 -9.02 0.95
CA ALA A 174 -15.42 -8.83 0.10
C ALA A 174 -14.25 -8.21 0.86
N ILE A 175 -14.54 -7.40 1.89
CA ILE A 175 -13.55 -6.81 2.79
C ILE A 175 -13.95 -7.12 4.23
N ALA A 176 -13.02 -7.61 5.03
CA ALA A 176 -13.22 -7.80 6.46
C ALA A 176 -12.02 -7.26 7.26
N ILE A 177 -12.23 -6.21 8.05
CA ILE A 177 -11.22 -5.55 8.88
C ILE A 177 -11.64 -5.69 10.34
N LEU A 178 -10.93 -6.53 11.07
CA LEU A 178 -11.40 -7.06 12.35
C LEU A 178 -10.29 -7.03 13.40
N GLY A 179 -10.56 -6.47 14.58
CA GLY A 179 -9.68 -6.64 15.74
C GLY A 179 -8.30 -5.98 15.60
N ASN A 180 -8.15 -4.95 14.75
CA ASN A 180 -6.90 -4.22 14.58
C ASN A 180 -6.90 -3.02 15.53
N ARG A 181 -6.36 -3.23 16.74
CA ARG A 181 -6.48 -2.29 17.87
C ARG A 181 -5.94 -0.89 17.56
N ASP A 182 -4.79 -0.82 16.89
CA ASP A 182 -4.09 0.45 16.63
C ASP A 182 -4.47 1.12 15.30
N LEU A 183 -5.40 0.51 14.55
CA LEU A 183 -5.80 1.01 13.24
C LEU A 183 -6.58 2.31 13.40
N GLU A 184 -6.08 3.39 12.81
CA GLU A 184 -6.67 4.73 12.88
C GLU A 184 -7.19 5.21 11.52
N GLN A 185 -6.59 4.73 10.44
CA GLN A 185 -6.89 5.17 9.08
C GLN A 185 -7.07 3.98 8.14
N LEU A 186 -8.05 4.08 7.24
CA LEU A 186 -8.13 3.20 6.08
C LEU A 186 -7.27 3.79 4.95
N TRP A 187 -7.25 3.16 3.78
CA TRP A 187 -6.54 3.72 2.64
C TRP A 187 -7.46 4.64 1.84
N GLU A 188 -6.92 5.78 1.45
CA GLU A 188 -7.47 6.64 0.40
C GLU A 188 -6.64 6.31 -0.84
N PRO A 189 -7.20 5.66 -1.88
CA PRO A 189 -6.40 5.34 -3.03
C PRO A 189 -5.91 6.65 -3.70
N GLU A 190 -4.71 6.65 -4.25
CA GLU A 190 -4.17 7.77 -5.04
C GLU A 190 -3.99 7.29 -6.49
N GLY A 191 -4.52 8.03 -7.48
CA GLY A 191 -4.38 7.66 -8.88
C GLY A 191 -5.54 8.07 -9.80
N GLU A 192 -5.27 8.07 -11.10
CA GLU A 192 -6.25 8.32 -12.16
C GLU A 192 -7.20 7.13 -12.39
N PRO A 193 -8.43 7.35 -12.89
CA PRO A 193 -9.35 6.28 -13.26
C PRO A 193 -8.75 5.34 -14.32
N LEU A 194 -8.90 4.03 -14.11
CA LEU A 194 -8.36 3.00 -14.99
C LEU A 194 -9.02 2.97 -16.37
N LYS A 195 -8.18 2.95 -17.43
CA LYS A 195 -8.60 2.66 -18.81
C LYS A 195 -8.52 1.16 -19.08
N TYR A 196 -9.60 0.45 -18.78
CA TYR A 196 -9.64 -1.01 -18.74
C TYR A 196 -9.68 -1.76 -20.08
N SER A 197 -9.74 -1.08 -21.22
CA SER A 197 -10.07 -1.72 -22.50
C SER A 197 -8.95 -2.53 -23.17
N LYS A 198 -7.77 -2.71 -22.55
CA LYS A 198 -6.61 -3.37 -23.19
C LYS A 198 -5.89 -4.45 -22.36
N LEU A 199 -6.35 -4.72 -21.14
CA LEU A 199 -5.46 -5.18 -20.07
C LEU A 199 -5.86 -6.45 -19.34
N VAL A 200 -6.99 -7.05 -19.72
CA VAL A 200 -7.47 -8.24 -19.01
C VAL A 200 -7.10 -9.47 -19.84
N ARG A 201 -6.29 -10.37 -19.28
CA ARG A 201 -6.12 -11.72 -19.87
C ARG A 201 -7.51 -12.35 -20.02
N ASN A 202 -7.75 -13.04 -21.13
CA ASN A 202 -9.06 -13.60 -21.53
C ASN A 202 -9.82 -14.32 -20.40
N GLU A 203 -9.12 -14.91 -19.41
CA GLU A 203 -9.71 -15.59 -18.26
C GLU A 203 -10.46 -14.68 -17.27
N PHE A 204 -10.03 -13.43 -17.10
CA PHE A 204 -10.67 -12.47 -16.19
C PHE A 204 -11.58 -11.46 -16.92
N GLU A 205 -11.57 -11.48 -18.25
CA GLU A 205 -12.21 -10.46 -19.09
C GLU A 205 -13.73 -10.45 -18.94
N LYS A 206 -14.34 -11.61 -18.67
CA LYS A 206 -15.78 -11.74 -18.46
C LYS A 206 -16.22 -11.04 -17.16
N ASP A 207 -15.58 -11.38 -16.04
CA ASP A 207 -15.85 -10.78 -14.72
C ASP A 207 -15.55 -9.28 -14.75
N PHE A 208 -14.51 -8.89 -15.49
CA PHE A 208 -14.11 -7.50 -15.64
C PHE A 208 -15.09 -6.69 -16.50
N LYS A 209 -15.55 -7.22 -17.64
CA LYS A 209 -16.54 -6.57 -18.50
C LYS A 209 -17.89 -6.40 -17.79
N GLU A 210 -18.29 -7.36 -16.97
CA GLU A 210 -19.51 -7.25 -16.16
C GLU A 210 -19.41 -6.04 -15.21
N LEU A 211 -18.27 -5.84 -14.55
CA LEU A 211 -18.01 -4.69 -13.66
C LEU A 211 -18.01 -3.32 -14.38
N ILE A 212 -17.54 -3.25 -15.63
CA ILE A 212 -17.63 -2.01 -16.42
C ILE A 212 -19.08 -1.79 -16.90
N SER A 213 -19.77 -2.86 -17.32
CA SER A 213 -21.09 -2.77 -17.95
C SER A 213 -22.23 -2.41 -16.99
N LEU A 214 -22.04 -2.59 -15.69
CA LEU A 214 -23.02 -2.22 -14.65
C LEU A 214 -23.05 -0.72 -14.34
N ASP A 215 -22.09 0.06 -14.83
CA ASP A 215 -21.94 1.47 -14.50
C ASP A 215 -22.05 2.34 -15.76
N GLY A 216 -23.29 2.50 -16.24
CA GLY A 216 -23.64 3.34 -17.39
C GLY A 216 -23.44 4.85 -17.17
N SER A 217 -22.77 5.27 -16.09
CA SER A 217 -22.43 6.66 -15.81
C SER A 217 -20.96 6.95 -16.08
N ASN A 218 -20.71 7.76 -17.11
CA ASN A 218 -19.48 8.53 -17.25
C ASN A 218 -19.30 9.44 -16.02
N GLN A 219 -18.59 8.96 -15.00
CA GLN A 219 -17.67 9.64 -14.07
C GLN A 219 -17.62 8.90 -12.73
N MET A 220 -16.64 8.00 -12.59
CA MET A 220 -16.32 7.33 -11.32
C MET A 220 -15.16 8.07 -10.64
N ASN A 221 -15.47 8.92 -9.66
CA ASN A 221 -14.48 9.54 -8.77
C ASN A 221 -14.03 8.58 -7.64
N ASN A 222 -14.58 7.37 -7.58
CA ASN A 222 -14.25 6.35 -6.59
C ASN A 222 -13.09 5.49 -7.08
N LYS A 223 -11.95 5.59 -6.38
CA LYS A 223 -10.68 4.99 -6.81
C LYS A 223 -10.52 3.52 -6.44
N ILE A 224 -11.33 2.99 -5.51
CA ILE A 224 -11.44 1.56 -5.23
C ILE A 224 -12.87 1.06 -5.50
N LYS A 225 -13.00 -0.11 -6.13
CA LYS A 225 -14.27 -0.75 -6.46
C LYS A 225 -14.36 -2.15 -5.85
N ILE A 226 -15.54 -2.51 -5.35
CA ILE A 226 -15.88 -3.89 -4.99
C ILE A 226 -16.83 -4.42 -6.06
N GLY A 227 -16.50 -5.57 -6.63
CA GLY A 227 -17.35 -6.18 -7.64
C GLY A 227 -18.60 -6.83 -7.06
N ARG A 228 -18.39 -7.70 -6.06
CA ARG A 228 -19.47 -8.35 -5.33
C ARG A 228 -19.12 -8.45 -3.85
N GLY A 229 -20.13 -8.37 -2.99
CA GLY A 229 -20.01 -8.60 -1.54
C GLY A 229 -19.92 -7.30 -0.74
N GLN A 230 -20.16 -7.40 0.56
CA GLN A 230 -20.22 -6.29 1.50
C GLN A 230 -18.89 -6.07 2.23
N VAL A 231 -18.85 -5.09 3.12
CA VAL A 231 -17.73 -4.85 4.05
C VAL A 231 -18.08 -5.28 5.47
N MET A 232 -17.09 -5.75 6.22
CA MET A 232 -17.22 -6.08 7.64
C MET A 232 -16.17 -5.32 8.46
N LEU A 233 -16.58 -4.44 9.38
CA LEU A 233 -15.66 -3.68 10.24
C LEU A 233 -16.07 -3.76 11.71
N HIS A 234 -15.28 -4.45 12.53
CA HIS A 234 -15.55 -4.63 13.97
C HIS A 234 -14.26 -4.64 14.78
N TYR A 235 -14.35 -4.22 16.04
CA TYR A 235 -13.26 -4.29 17.03
C TYR A 235 -11.98 -3.54 16.59
N ASN A 236 -12.12 -2.46 15.83
CA ASN A 236 -11.00 -1.59 15.45
C ASN A 236 -11.01 -0.36 16.35
N GLY A 237 -10.46 -0.50 17.55
CA GLY A 237 -10.79 0.44 18.62
C GLY A 237 -10.31 1.87 18.41
N LYS A 238 -9.25 2.10 17.63
CA LYS A 238 -8.84 3.47 17.27
C LYS A 238 -9.43 3.99 15.95
N LEU A 239 -10.17 3.16 15.22
CA LEU A 239 -10.72 3.48 13.90
C LEU A 239 -12.08 4.15 14.04
N CYS A 240 -12.11 5.46 13.83
CA CYS A 240 -13.31 6.26 14.05
C CYS A 240 -14.42 6.00 13.03
N LEU A 241 -15.68 6.09 13.47
CA LEU A 241 -16.84 5.83 12.61
C LEU A 241 -16.92 6.76 11.39
N HIS A 242 -16.54 8.04 11.50
CA HIS A 242 -16.53 8.94 10.36
C HIS A 242 -15.52 8.52 9.27
N VAL A 243 -14.40 7.89 9.66
CA VAL A 243 -13.42 7.32 8.72
C VAL A 243 -14.05 6.13 7.98
N ILE A 244 -14.78 5.27 8.70
CA ILE A 244 -15.50 4.14 8.13
C ILE A 244 -16.62 4.62 7.20
N GLU A 245 -17.39 5.62 7.62
CA GLU A 245 -18.48 6.21 6.83
C GLU A 245 -17.96 6.72 5.49
N ASN A 246 -16.89 7.53 5.50
CA ASN A 246 -16.26 8.03 4.28
C ASN A 246 -15.81 6.87 3.38
N PHE A 247 -15.16 5.85 3.95
CA PHE A 247 -14.69 4.68 3.19
C PHE A 247 -15.84 3.88 2.56
N VAL A 248 -16.91 3.63 3.31
CA VAL A 248 -18.09 2.89 2.83
C VAL A 248 -18.81 3.67 1.72
N GLN A 249 -18.92 4.99 1.85
CA GLN A 249 -19.45 5.87 0.81
C GLN A 249 -18.58 5.87 -0.46
N LEU A 250 -17.24 5.89 -0.30
CA LEU A 250 -16.29 5.76 -1.43
C LEU A 250 -16.44 4.43 -2.17
N LEU A 251 -16.94 3.38 -1.52
CA LEU A 251 -17.23 2.10 -2.15
C LEU A 251 -18.63 2.05 -2.82
N GLY A 252 -19.41 3.14 -2.74
CA GLY A 252 -20.76 3.23 -3.28
C GLY A 252 -21.86 2.67 -2.36
N TYR A 253 -21.54 2.35 -1.10
CA TYR A 253 -22.54 1.89 -0.13
C TYR A 253 -23.11 3.06 0.68
N ASN A 254 -24.38 2.93 1.07
CA ASN A 254 -25.02 3.89 1.96
C ASN A 254 -24.80 3.51 3.43
N PHE A 255 -24.00 4.32 4.14
CA PHE A 255 -23.68 4.12 5.55
C PHE A 255 -24.89 4.27 6.49
N SER A 256 -25.93 5.00 6.10
CA SER A 256 -27.17 5.11 6.91
C SER A 256 -27.97 3.81 6.94
N THR A 257 -27.82 2.96 5.92
CA THR A 257 -28.56 1.69 5.79
C THR A 257 -27.72 0.46 6.14
N ILE A 258 -26.42 0.62 6.38
CA ILE A 258 -25.53 -0.50 6.73
C ILE A 258 -25.88 -1.03 8.13
N SER A 259 -25.95 -2.35 8.27
CA SER A 259 -26.35 -2.98 9.53
C SER A 259 -25.20 -3.00 10.53
N ASP A 260 -25.52 -3.02 11.83
CA ASP A 260 -24.52 -3.14 12.89
C ASP A 260 -23.79 -4.49 12.87
N ILE A 261 -24.34 -5.50 12.18
CA ILE A 261 -23.69 -6.80 11.94
C ILE A 261 -22.55 -6.65 10.93
N ASP A 262 -22.68 -5.74 9.97
CA ASP A 262 -21.66 -5.48 8.97
C ASP A 262 -20.64 -4.45 9.52
N VAL A 263 -21.11 -3.35 10.12
CA VAL A 263 -20.25 -2.32 10.74
C VAL A 263 -20.73 -1.99 12.14
N SER A 264 -19.99 -2.43 13.16
CA SER A 264 -20.37 -2.18 14.55
C SER A 264 -20.10 -0.72 14.96
N ARG A 265 -21.16 -0.01 15.36
CA ARG A 265 -21.05 1.38 15.87
C ARG A 265 -20.45 1.48 17.27
N VAL A 266 -20.35 0.36 17.99
CA VAL A 266 -19.91 0.33 19.39
C VAL A 266 -18.49 -0.20 19.57
N SER A 267 -17.96 -0.97 18.62
CA SER A 267 -16.62 -1.57 18.72
C SER A 267 -15.57 -0.90 17.82
N ASN A 268 -15.96 0.11 17.05
CA ASN A 268 -15.05 0.90 16.23
C ASN A 268 -14.94 2.30 16.83
N GLY A 269 -13.71 2.75 17.09
CA GLY A 269 -13.45 4.07 17.67
C GLY A 269 -13.67 4.17 19.19
N ASP A 270 -13.84 3.04 19.89
CA ASP A 270 -14.07 2.99 21.35
C ASP A 270 -12.81 3.27 22.20
N LEU A 271 -11.62 3.26 21.59
CA LEU A 271 -10.33 3.54 22.21
C LEU A 271 -9.68 4.85 21.73
N ASN A 272 -10.37 5.68 20.93
CA ASN A 272 -9.85 6.95 20.43
C ASN A 272 -10.86 8.09 20.56
N SER A 273 -10.37 9.32 20.78
CA SER A 273 -11.21 10.51 20.75
C SER A 273 -11.46 10.93 19.31
N CYS A 274 -12.53 10.39 18.72
CA CYS A 274 -12.83 10.57 17.30
C CYS A 274 -13.29 11.98 16.91
N ASP A 275 -13.84 12.72 17.87
CA ASP A 275 -14.25 14.11 17.68
C ASP A 275 -13.07 15.02 18.05
N LYS A 276 -12.47 15.65 17.04
CA LYS A 276 -11.46 16.69 17.24
C LYS A 276 -12.16 18.02 17.43
N ILE A 277 -12.40 18.41 18.68
CA ILE A 277 -12.90 19.73 19.02
C ILE A 277 -11.71 20.66 19.21
N SER A 278 -11.66 21.73 18.43
CA SER A 278 -10.64 22.77 18.63
C SER A 278 -11.06 23.67 19.78
N ILE A 279 -10.30 23.63 20.87
CA ILE A 279 -10.54 24.49 22.03
C ILE A 279 -9.74 25.78 21.85
N ASN A 280 -10.44 26.92 21.82
CA ASN A 280 -9.79 28.23 21.80
C ASN A 280 -9.29 28.60 23.20
N VAL A 281 -8.00 28.42 23.43
CA VAL A 281 -7.32 28.75 24.69
C VAL A 281 -6.73 30.16 24.62
N THR A 282 -6.99 30.95 25.65
CA THR A 282 -6.43 32.30 25.84
C THR A 282 -5.56 32.34 27.10
N VAL A 283 -4.48 33.11 27.06
CA VAL A 283 -3.61 33.32 28.23
C VAL A 283 -4.19 34.49 29.04
N LYS A 284 -4.66 34.21 30.25
CA LYS A 284 -5.26 35.22 31.14
C LYS A 284 -4.19 36.02 31.87
N SER A 285 -3.16 35.37 32.37
CA SER A 285 -2.00 36.03 32.99
C SER A 285 -0.78 35.12 32.99
N VAL A 286 0.40 35.76 33.01
CA VAL A 286 1.70 35.11 33.18
C VAL A 286 2.37 35.73 34.40
N GLU A 287 2.73 34.89 35.36
CA GLU A 287 3.46 35.22 36.57
C GLU A 287 4.76 34.38 36.60
N GLU A 288 5.66 34.61 37.55
CA GLU A 288 7.03 34.03 37.57
C GLU A 288 7.07 32.49 37.50
N HIS A 289 6.12 31.83 38.17
CA HIS A 289 5.99 30.37 38.24
C HIS A 289 4.62 29.85 37.82
N LEU A 290 3.79 30.70 37.24
CA LEU A 290 2.39 30.38 36.98
C LEU A 290 1.91 30.96 35.65
N VAL A 291 1.24 30.13 34.86
CA VAL A 291 0.48 30.57 33.68
C VAL A 291 -0.98 30.23 33.91
N LYS A 292 -1.86 31.24 33.81
CA LYS A 292 -3.31 31.06 33.88
C LYS A 292 -3.88 31.00 32.47
N LEU A 293 -4.50 29.87 32.15
CA LEU A 293 -5.17 29.63 30.87
C LEU A 293 -6.69 29.75 31.05
N LEU A 294 -7.37 30.25 30.02
CA LEU A 294 -8.83 30.40 29.98
C LEU A 294 -9.36 29.90 28.63
N TRP A 295 -10.38 29.06 28.66
CA TRP A 295 -11.14 28.64 27.48
C TRP A 295 -12.62 28.52 27.82
N ASN A 296 -13.45 28.59 26.79
CA ASN A 296 -14.89 28.36 26.94
C ASN A 296 -15.17 26.87 27.11
N HIS A 297 -16.15 26.54 27.94
CA HIS A 297 -16.60 25.15 28.05
C HIS A 297 -17.37 24.78 26.77
N GLU A 298 -16.88 23.77 26.06
CA GLU A 298 -17.55 23.27 24.87
C GLU A 298 -18.84 22.53 25.27
N LYS A 299 -19.90 22.71 24.49
CA LYS A 299 -21.17 22.02 24.73
C LYS A 299 -21.11 20.64 24.08
N PHE A 300 -20.74 19.64 24.87
CA PHE A 300 -20.88 18.24 24.46
C PHE A 300 -22.37 17.88 24.38
N ARG A 301 -22.77 17.06 23.39
CA ARG A 301 -24.15 16.55 23.25
C ARG A 301 -24.62 15.84 24.51
N ASP A 302 -23.70 15.20 25.23
CA ASP A 302 -23.93 14.60 26.54
C ASP A 302 -22.84 15.08 27.51
N THR A 303 -23.22 15.85 28.52
CA THR A 303 -22.29 16.39 29.53
C THR A 303 -21.63 15.30 30.37
N ARG A 304 -22.18 14.08 30.40
CA ARG A 304 -21.59 12.93 31.10
C ARG A 304 -20.41 12.32 30.36
N GLN A 305 -20.26 12.62 29.07
CA GLN A 305 -19.13 12.15 28.25
C GLN A 305 -17.87 12.99 28.46
N HIS A 306 -17.99 14.15 29.10
CA HIS A 306 -16.87 15.03 29.36
C HIS A 306 -16.39 14.90 30.81
N LEU A 307 -15.32 14.11 31.01
CA LEU A 307 -14.75 13.84 32.33
C LEU A 307 -13.82 14.97 32.81
N GLY A 308 -13.19 15.69 31.88
CA GLY A 308 -12.24 16.75 32.19
C GLY A 308 -11.33 17.07 31.01
N TYR A 309 -10.43 18.04 31.22
CA TYR A 309 -9.42 18.40 30.24
C TYR A 309 -8.04 17.89 30.68
N LYS A 310 -7.27 17.37 29.73
CA LYS A 310 -5.87 17.02 29.92
C LYS A 310 -4.99 18.01 29.17
N ILE A 311 -4.12 18.69 29.90
CA ILE A 311 -3.25 19.74 29.34
C ILE A 311 -1.82 19.22 29.32
N TYR A 312 -1.21 19.24 28.13
CA TYR A 312 0.19 18.88 27.93
C TYR A 312 1.01 20.14 27.72
N TYR A 313 2.14 20.28 28.42
CA TYR A 313 3.04 21.41 28.26
C TYR A 313 4.51 20.98 28.36
N LYS A 314 5.37 21.69 27.63
CA LYS A 314 6.82 21.45 27.62
C LYS A 314 7.55 22.78 27.50
N LYS A 315 8.68 22.93 28.19
CA LYS A 315 9.61 24.04 27.98
C LYS A 315 10.36 23.82 26.65
N ILE A 316 10.29 24.79 25.75
CA ILE A 316 11.00 24.78 24.47
C ILE A 316 12.14 25.79 24.44
N LYS A 317 13.15 25.53 23.61
CA LYS A 317 14.17 26.53 23.26
C LYS A 317 13.65 27.43 22.14
N GLU A 318 14.19 28.64 22.03
CA GLU A 318 13.69 29.73 21.17
C GLU A 318 13.59 29.39 19.67
N ASN A 319 14.30 28.33 19.21
CA ASN A 319 14.32 27.88 17.81
C ASN A 319 13.94 26.39 17.63
N GLU A 320 13.24 25.77 18.58
CA GLU A 320 12.83 24.35 18.49
C GLU A 320 11.44 24.24 17.84
N THR A 321 11.34 23.57 16.68
CA THR A 321 10.06 23.24 16.05
C THR A 321 9.41 22.05 16.74
N ILE A 322 8.17 22.22 17.23
CA ILE A 322 7.41 21.16 17.89
C ILE A 322 6.52 20.44 16.88
N THR A 323 6.57 19.11 16.84
CA THR A 323 5.61 18.28 16.10
C THR A 323 4.53 17.76 17.04
N SER A 324 3.27 17.67 16.60
CA SER A 324 2.14 17.15 17.42
C SER A 324 2.40 15.73 17.96
N TYR A 325 3.22 14.95 17.27
CA TYR A 325 3.67 13.62 17.70
C TYR A 325 4.50 13.64 18.99
N SER A 326 5.11 14.77 19.36
CA SER A 326 5.87 14.89 20.60
C SER A 326 4.98 14.96 21.85
N MET A 327 3.65 14.98 21.71
CA MET A 327 2.69 15.20 22.80
C MET A 327 1.84 13.97 23.19
N THR A 328 2.08 12.79 22.61
CA THR A 328 1.30 11.58 22.93
C THR A 328 1.76 10.89 24.23
N ASP A 329 0.80 10.33 24.97
CA ASP A 329 1.00 9.43 26.11
C ASP A 329 1.49 8.06 25.62
N ALA A 330 2.78 7.97 25.36
CA ALA A 330 3.51 6.70 25.46
C ALA A 330 4.49 6.90 26.61
N CYS A 331 4.66 5.89 27.47
CA CYS A 331 5.63 5.88 28.56
C CYS A 331 7.04 6.17 28.01
N ALA A 332 7.36 7.46 27.88
CA ALA A 332 8.58 7.97 27.33
C ALA A 332 9.25 8.73 28.46
N HIS A 333 10.50 8.37 28.73
CA HIS A 333 11.42 9.03 29.66
C HIS A 333 11.76 10.49 29.27
N ASP A 334 10.98 11.11 28.38
CA ASP A 334 11.15 12.49 27.99
C ASP A 334 10.49 13.42 28.99
N SER A 335 11.13 14.57 29.20
CA SER A 335 10.88 15.62 30.19
C SER A 335 9.55 16.37 29.99
N LYS A 336 8.45 15.64 29.87
CA LYS A 336 7.07 16.12 29.70
C LYS A 336 6.42 16.27 31.07
N LYS A 337 5.59 17.32 31.23
CA LYS A 337 4.67 17.46 32.36
C LYS A 337 3.24 17.53 31.81
N HIS A 338 2.30 16.91 32.51
CA HIS A 338 0.87 16.99 32.21
C HIS A 338 0.10 17.37 33.47
N GLY A 339 -1.08 17.97 33.28
CA GLY A 339 -2.02 18.26 34.36
C GLY A 339 -3.44 17.94 33.93
N ASP A 340 -4.22 17.39 34.85
CA ASP A 340 -5.63 17.06 34.64
C ASP A 340 -6.49 18.08 35.39
N THR A 341 -7.60 18.51 34.78
CA THR A 341 -8.58 19.41 35.41
C THR A 341 -10.00 18.91 35.19
N GLU A 342 -10.79 18.89 36.25
CA GLU A 342 -12.18 18.43 36.22
C GLU A 342 -13.07 19.36 35.40
N ALA A 343 -14.06 18.78 34.71
CA ALA A 343 -15.13 19.51 34.06
C ALA A 343 -16.14 20.04 35.11
N GLN A 344 -15.82 21.11 35.83
CA GLN A 344 -16.76 21.67 36.82
C GLN A 344 -18.00 22.26 36.14
N THR A 345 -19.18 21.89 36.63
CA THR A 345 -20.52 22.36 36.22
C THR A 345 -20.85 23.81 36.63
N SER A 346 -19.84 24.62 36.97
CA SER A 346 -20.02 26.03 37.34
C SER A 346 -18.98 26.94 36.67
N LEU A 347 -19.39 27.51 35.53
CA LEU A 347 -18.95 28.74 34.83
C LEU A 347 -17.47 29.18 34.72
N TYR A 348 -16.46 28.60 35.39
CA TYR A 348 -15.06 28.98 35.20
C TYR A 348 -14.12 27.81 35.53
N GLY A 349 -13.65 27.10 34.51
CA GLY A 349 -12.48 26.23 34.67
C GLY A 349 -11.23 27.08 34.83
N HIS A 350 -10.55 27.00 35.98
CA HIS A 350 -9.28 27.67 36.23
C HIS A 350 -8.18 26.65 36.54
N PRO A 351 -7.58 26.02 35.51
CA PRO A 351 -6.41 25.20 35.72
C PRO A 351 -5.21 26.09 36.02
N THR A 352 -4.50 25.74 37.09
CA THR A 352 -3.34 26.45 37.60
C THR A 352 -2.12 25.59 37.29
N LEU A 353 -1.29 26.02 36.33
CA LEU A 353 -0.07 25.29 35.95
C LEU A 353 1.11 25.82 36.77
N THR A 354 1.55 25.06 37.77
CA THR A 354 2.74 25.35 38.58
C THR A 354 4.01 24.75 37.93
N LYS A 355 5.06 25.56 37.87
CA LYS A 355 6.30 25.29 37.13
C LYS A 355 7.11 24.11 37.67
#